data_AF-A0A4Z0NP48-F1
#
_entry.id   AF-A0A4Z0NP48-F1
#
_cell.length_a   1.000
_cell.length_b   1.000
_cell.length_c   1.000
_cell.angle_alpha   90.00
_cell.angle_beta   90.00
_cell.angle_gamma   90.00
#
_symmetry.space_group_name_H-M   'P 1'
#
loop_
_entity.id
_entity.type
_entity.pdbx_description
1 polymer ?
#
loop_
_entity_poly.entity_id
_entity_poly.type
_entity_poly.pdbx_seq_one_letter_code
_entity_poly.pdbx_strand_id
1 'polypeptide(L)'
;MATLKEFEEALRENGMLMALAILERLRERDRANRVVKPGRRIVGKKMTPELARMILDLHGSTEMTQQEIAFKLGVNQGRVNEVIKRGKWLSGDQAAPEAVARDKGKARIRGAEPKRPRKAAAKAAPKDKTGKPAKRPTSAQLAFGDL
;
A
#
# COMPACT_ATOMS: atom_id res chain seq x y z
N MET A 1 -12.82 33.39 -9.21
CA MET A 1 -11.84 33.29 -8.11
C MET A 1 -10.48 33.10 -8.76
N ALA A 2 -9.50 33.95 -8.46
CA ALA A 2 -8.20 33.86 -9.11
C ALA A 2 -7.42 32.64 -8.62
N THR A 3 -6.85 31.87 -9.55
CA THR A 3 -5.96 30.75 -9.22
C THR A 3 -4.52 31.26 -9.00
N LEU A 4 -3.70 30.49 -8.27
CA LEU A 4 -2.27 30.84 -8.07
C LEU A 4 -1.53 31.01 -9.41
N LYS A 5 -1.94 30.26 -10.43
CA LYS A 5 -1.36 30.31 -11.77
C LYS A 5 -1.70 31.62 -12.50
N GLU A 6 -2.94 32.08 -12.38
CA GLU A 6 -3.37 33.37 -12.94
C GLU A 6 -2.65 34.54 -12.25
N PHE A 7 -2.33 34.43 -10.96
CA PHE A 7 -1.52 35.42 -10.24
C PHE A 7 -0.06 35.43 -10.71
N GLU A 8 0.56 34.26 -10.91
CA GLU A 8 1.91 34.17 -11.48
C GLU A 8 1.99 34.74 -12.91
N GLU A 9 0.96 34.52 -13.73
CA GLU A 9 0.85 35.08 -15.08
C GLU A 9 0.72 36.62 -15.03
N ALA A 10 -0.14 37.16 -14.17
CA ALA A 10 -0.25 38.60 -13.98
C ALA A 10 1.07 39.25 -13.49
N LEU A 11 1.80 38.60 -12.58
CA LEU A 11 3.11 39.10 -12.13
C LEU A 11 4.16 39.08 -13.25
N ARG A 12 4.11 38.08 -14.13
CA ARG A 12 5.00 37.97 -15.29
C ARG A 12 4.70 39.05 -16.32
N GLU A 13 3.42 39.29 -16.61
CA GLU A 13 2.98 40.34 -17.55
C GLU A 13 3.35 41.74 -17.06
N ASN A 14 3.27 41.98 -15.75
CA ASN A 14 3.67 43.26 -15.14
C ASN A 14 5.18 43.38 -14.88
N GLY A 15 6.00 42.41 -15.30
CA GLY A 15 7.46 42.45 -15.15
C GLY A 15 7.94 42.44 -13.69
N MET A 16 7.13 41.96 -12.75
CA MET A 16 7.44 41.96 -11.32
C MET A 16 8.36 40.79 -10.94
N LEU A 17 9.60 40.82 -11.44
CA LEU A 17 10.59 39.74 -11.28
C LEU A 17 10.91 39.42 -9.80
N MET A 18 10.95 40.45 -8.94
CA MET A 18 11.20 40.25 -7.50
C MET A 18 10.05 39.50 -6.82
N ALA A 19 8.80 39.76 -7.22
CA ALA A 19 7.64 39.06 -6.68
C ALA A 19 7.62 37.58 -7.10
N LEU A 20 8.01 37.29 -8.35
CA LEU A 20 8.17 35.92 -8.83
C LEU A 20 9.26 35.15 -8.06
N ALA A 21 10.42 35.78 -7.82
CA ALA A 21 11.50 35.18 -7.03
C ALA A 21 11.07 34.86 -5.58
N ILE A 22 10.25 35.74 -4.97
CA ILE A 22 9.67 35.49 -3.65
C ILE A 22 8.69 34.30 -3.69
N LEU A 23 7.83 34.22 -4.71
CA LEU A 23 6.90 33.08 -4.88
C LEU A 23 7.63 31.75 -5.03
N GLU A 24 8.72 31.72 -5.81
CA GLU A 24 9.56 30.53 -5.97
C GLU A 24 10.14 30.08 -4.63
N ARG A 25 10.73 31.01 -3.85
CA ARG A 25 11.28 30.71 -2.52
C ARG A 25 10.22 30.21 -1.54
N LEU A 26 9.00 30.74 -1.61
CA LEU A 26 7.87 30.27 -0.80
C LEU A 26 7.45 28.85 -1.20
N ARG A 27 7.43 28.55 -2.51
CA ARG A 27 7.10 27.23 -3.04
C ARG A 27 8.15 26.18 -2.66
N GLU A 28 9.43 26.54 -2.65
CA GLU A 28 10.50 25.68 -2.16
C GLU A 28 10.33 25.36 -0.67
N ARG A 29 10.03 26.36 0.15
CA ARG A 29 9.74 26.16 1.58
C ARG A 29 8.53 25.26 1.80
N ASP A 30 7.47 25.45 1.03
CA ASP A 30 6.26 24.64 1.14
C ASP A 30 6.51 23.19 0.70
N ARG A 31 7.27 22.98 -0.38
CA ARG A 31 7.74 21.63 -0.77
C ARG A 31 8.58 20.98 0.32
N ALA A 32 9.51 21.72 0.92
CA ALA A 32 10.37 21.22 1.98
C ALA A 32 9.58 20.84 3.25
N ASN A 33 8.51 21.58 3.55
CA ASN A 33 7.65 21.34 4.70
C ASN A 33 6.45 20.43 4.38
N ARG A 34 6.35 19.91 3.15
CA ARG A 34 5.23 19.07 2.74
C ARG A 34 5.28 17.73 3.46
N VAL A 35 4.54 17.63 4.56
CA VAL A 35 4.35 16.37 5.26
C VAL A 35 3.32 15.53 4.53
N VAL A 36 3.79 14.57 3.72
CA VAL A 36 2.92 13.53 3.17
C VAL A 36 2.63 12.53 4.27
N LYS A 37 1.45 12.64 4.91
CA LYS A 37 1.01 11.63 5.88
C LYS A 37 0.91 10.29 5.15
N PRO A 38 1.54 9.21 5.64
CA PRO A 38 1.38 7.89 5.05
C PRO A 38 -0.10 7.54 5.03
N GLY A 39 -0.58 7.05 3.88
CA GLY A 39 -1.97 6.63 3.73
C GLY A 39 -2.33 5.65 4.83
N ARG A 40 -3.35 5.96 5.64
CA ARG A 40 -3.82 5.04 6.68
C ARG A 40 -4.35 3.80 5.96
N ARG A 41 -3.73 2.65 6.21
CA ARG A 41 -4.28 1.36 5.77
C ARG A 41 -5.57 1.18 6.55
N ILE A 42 -6.71 1.41 5.90
CA ILE A 42 -8.03 1.07 6.47
C ILE A 42 -8.02 -0.45 6.59
N VAL A 43 -7.66 -0.95 7.78
CA VAL A 43 -7.77 -2.36 8.10
C VAL A 43 -9.27 -2.61 8.24
N GLY A 44 -9.93 -2.82 7.10
CA GLY A 44 -11.34 -3.15 7.08
C GLY A 44 -11.59 -4.37 7.97
N LYS A 45 -12.75 -4.39 8.61
CA LYS A 45 -13.24 -5.47 9.47
C LYS A 45 -12.93 -6.82 8.81
N LYS A 46 -12.42 -7.78 9.60
CA LYS A 46 -12.10 -9.11 9.07
C LYS A 46 -13.38 -9.73 8.51
N MET A 47 -13.26 -10.38 7.35
CA MET A 47 -14.43 -11.05 6.78
C MET A 47 -14.89 -12.21 7.66
N THR A 48 -16.20 -12.31 7.79
CA THR A 48 -16.91 -13.40 8.45
C THR A 48 -18.07 -13.85 7.56
N PRO A 49 -18.58 -15.07 7.72
CA PRO A 49 -19.75 -15.54 6.98
C PRO A 49 -20.98 -14.65 7.18
N GLU A 50 -21.23 -14.21 8.40
CA GLU A 50 -22.33 -13.28 8.67
C GLU A 50 -22.16 -11.94 7.96
N LEU A 51 -20.92 -11.44 7.85
CA LEU A 51 -20.65 -10.20 7.14
C LEU A 51 -20.81 -10.37 5.63
N ALA A 52 -20.48 -11.54 5.08
CA ALA A 52 -20.72 -11.87 3.69
C ALA A 52 -22.22 -11.97 3.36
N ARG A 53 -23.02 -12.56 4.26
CA ARG A 53 -24.49 -12.58 4.13
C ARG A 53 -25.08 -11.17 4.16
N MET A 54 -24.66 -10.32 5.10
CA MET A 54 -25.09 -8.92 5.14
C MET A 54 -24.67 -8.13 3.88
N ILE A 55 -23.52 -8.43 3.28
CA ILE A 55 -23.12 -7.82 2.01
C ILE A 55 -24.07 -8.21 0.88
N LEU A 56 -24.43 -9.49 0.77
CA LEU A 56 -25.39 -9.95 -0.23
C LEU A 56 -26.78 -9.36 -0.02
N ASP A 57 -27.22 -9.29 1.23
CA ASP A 57 -28.50 -8.70 1.60
C ASP A 57 -28.54 -7.21 1.24
N LEU A 58 -27.53 -6.43 1.61
CA LEU A 58 -27.44 -5.01 1.24
C LEU A 58 -27.33 -4.79 -0.28
N HIS A 59 -26.66 -5.68 -1.01
CA HIS A 59 -26.52 -5.57 -2.45
C HIS A 59 -27.79 -5.97 -3.20
N GLY A 60 -28.55 -6.92 -2.67
CA GLY A 60 -29.81 -7.40 -3.26
C GLY A 60 -31.04 -6.57 -2.87
N SER A 61 -31.06 -6.04 -1.64
CA SER A 61 -32.19 -5.25 -1.12
C SER A 61 -32.07 -3.75 -1.38
N THR A 62 -30.85 -3.26 -1.60
CA THR A 62 -30.58 -1.83 -1.79
C THR A 62 -29.78 -1.61 -3.07
N GLU A 63 -30.04 -0.51 -3.78
CA GLU A 63 -29.26 -0.08 -4.95
C GLU A 63 -27.88 0.51 -4.58
N MET A 64 -27.34 0.15 -3.41
CA MET A 64 -26.05 0.65 -2.96
C MET A 64 -24.92 0.09 -3.83
N THR A 65 -23.99 0.97 -4.17
CA THR A 65 -22.74 0.59 -4.82
C THR A 65 -21.85 -0.21 -3.86
N GLN A 66 -20.94 -1.01 -4.41
CA GLN A 66 -19.99 -1.78 -3.62
C GLN A 66 -19.12 -0.91 -2.70
N GLN A 67 -18.84 0.33 -3.12
CA GLN A 67 -18.08 1.30 -2.31
C GLN A 67 -18.88 1.77 -1.10
N GLU A 68 -20.17 2.04 -1.29
CA GLU A 68 -21.06 2.46 -0.20
C GLU A 68 -21.30 1.31 0.78
N ILE A 69 -21.48 0.08 0.31
CA ILE A 69 -21.56 -1.12 1.16
C ILE A 69 -20.25 -1.29 1.94
N ALA A 70 -19.10 -1.13 1.27
CA ALA A 70 -17.79 -1.23 1.90
C ALA A 70 -17.58 -0.18 3.00
N PHE A 71 -18.00 1.06 2.74
CA PHE A 71 -17.95 2.15 3.70
C PHE A 71 -18.86 1.90 4.90
N LYS A 72 -20.13 1.54 4.64
CA LYS A 72 -21.15 1.26 5.68
C LYS A 72 -20.75 0.11 6.60
N LEU A 73 -20.18 -0.96 6.05
CA LEU A 73 -19.75 -2.13 6.81
C LEU A 73 -18.30 -2.04 7.33
N GLY A 74 -17.57 -0.99 6.95
CA GLY A 74 -16.17 -0.80 7.32
C GLY A 74 -15.25 -1.91 6.77
N VAL A 75 -15.54 -2.41 5.57
CA VAL A 75 -14.75 -3.45 4.88
C VAL A 75 -14.05 -2.90 3.65
N ASN A 76 -13.11 -3.66 3.09
CA ASN A 76 -12.45 -3.27 1.84
C ASN A 76 -13.37 -3.58 0.64
N GLN A 77 -13.48 -2.66 -0.32
CA GLN A 77 -14.34 -2.83 -1.50
C GLN A 77 -13.99 -4.07 -2.33
N GLY A 78 -12.71 -4.45 -2.44
CA GLY A 78 -12.31 -5.68 -3.11
C GLY A 78 -12.89 -6.93 -2.46
N ARG A 79 -13.04 -6.93 -1.12
CA ARG A 79 -13.69 -8.05 -0.39
C ARG A 79 -15.18 -8.11 -0.69
N VAL A 80 -15.87 -6.97 -0.78
CA VAL A 80 -17.29 -6.89 -1.17
C VAL A 80 -17.48 -7.47 -2.57
N ASN A 81 -16.63 -7.09 -3.51
CA ASN A 81 -16.66 -7.63 -4.88
C ASN A 81 -16.43 -9.15 -4.92
N GLU A 82 -15.51 -9.68 -4.10
CA GLU A 82 -15.27 -11.12 -4.02
C GLU A 82 -16.46 -11.89 -3.41
N VAL A 83 -17.17 -11.32 -2.43
CA VAL A 83 -18.42 -11.89 -1.90
C VAL A 83 -19.49 -11.92 -3.00
N ILE A 84 -19.70 -10.81 -3.70
CA ILE A 84 -20.76 -10.70 -4.74
C ILE A 84 -20.45 -11.61 -5.93
N LYS A 85 -19.21 -11.60 -6.45
CA LYS A 85 -18.86 -12.35 -7.67
C LYS A 85 -18.62 -13.83 -7.45
N ARG A 86 -18.09 -14.22 -6.28
CA ARG A 86 -17.58 -15.58 -6.04
C ARG A 86 -18.19 -16.25 -4.81
N GLY A 87 -19.05 -15.57 -4.07
CA GLY A 87 -19.65 -16.11 -2.84
C GLY A 87 -18.63 -16.43 -1.76
N LYS A 88 -17.44 -15.80 -1.78
CA LYS A 88 -16.40 -16.07 -0.78
C LYS A 88 -16.90 -15.74 0.63
N TRP A 89 -16.33 -16.41 1.63
CA TRP A 89 -16.73 -16.33 3.03
C TRP A 89 -18.15 -16.82 3.37
N LEU A 90 -19.02 -17.17 2.42
CA LEU A 90 -20.41 -17.61 2.70
C LEU A 90 -20.48 -19.04 3.24
N SER A 91 -19.68 -19.94 2.69
CA SER A 91 -19.57 -21.31 3.18
C SER A 91 -18.84 -21.26 4.52
N GLY A 92 -19.58 -21.44 5.60
CA GLY A 92 -19.04 -21.74 6.93
C GLY A 92 -18.33 -23.10 7.00
N ASP A 93 -17.83 -23.59 5.87
CA ASP A 93 -17.16 -24.86 5.72
C ASP A 93 -15.81 -24.77 6.42
N GLN A 94 -15.66 -25.59 7.46
CA GLN A 94 -14.51 -25.57 8.35
C GLN A 94 -13.20 -25.95 7.63
N ALA A 95 -13.33 -26.60 6.46
CA ALA A 95 -12.24 -26.96 5.57
C ALA A 95 -11.83 -25.85 4.58
N ALA A 96 -12.58 -24.75 4.48
CA ALA A 96 -12.22 -23.66 3.59
C ALA A 96 -10.89 -23.01 4.04
N PRO A 97 -9.96 -22.70 3.12
CA PRO A 97 -8.65 -22.14 3.47
C PRO A 97 -8.76 -20.82 4.26
N GLU A 98 -9.86 -20.09 4.07
CA GLU A 98 -10.20 -18.86 4.80
C GLU A 98 -10.61 -19.13 6.25
N ALA A 99 -11.31 -20.22 6.53
CA ALA A 99 -11.68 -20.66 7.88
C ALA A 99 -10.46 -21.17 8.64
N VAL A 100 -9.61 -21.98 7.99
CA VAL A 100 -8.34 -22.46 8.55
C VAL A 100 -7.42 -21.28 8.90
N ALA A 101 -7.33 -20.27 8.04
CA ALA A 101 -6.55 -19.05 8.33
C ALA A 101 -7.11 -18.26 9.52
N ARG A 102 -8.43 -18.22 9.69
CA ARG A 102 -9.10 -17.55 10.81
C ARG A 102 -8.86 -18.29 12.12
N ASP A 103 -9.03 -19.60 12.14
CA ASP A 103 -8.87 -20.41 13.35
C ASP A 103 -7.41 -20.51 13.78
N LYS A 104 -6.49 -20.63 12.82
CA LYS A 104 -5.04 -20.49 13.08
C LYS A 104 -4.69 -19.12 13.65
N GLY A 105 -5.33 -18.05 13.16
CA GLY A 105 -5.18 -16.70 13.69
C GLY A 105 -5.72 -16.54 15.11
N LYS A 106 -6.91 -17.10 15.39
CA LYS A 106 -7.51 -17.10 16.73
C LYS A 106 -6.68 -17.94 17.72
N ALA A 107 -6.19 -19.10 17.33
CA ALA A 107 -5.36 -19.97 18.18
C ALA A 107 -4.05 -19.28 18.61
N ARG A 108 -3.41 -18.52 17.70
CA ARG A 108 -2.23 -17.71 18.02
C ARG A 108 -2.51 -16.56 18.98
N ILE A 109 -3.69 -15.94 18.91
CA ILE A 109 -4.10 -14.85 19.81
C ILE A 109 -4.50 -15.42 21.18
N ARG A 110 -5.13 -16.59 21.23
CA ARG A 110 -5.57 -17.27 22.46
C ARG A 110 -4.43 -17.96 23.22
N GLY A 111 -3.19 -17.90 22.71
CA GLY A 111 -2.00 -18.41 23.40
C GLY A 111 -1.83 -19.94 23.38
N ALA A 112 -2.55 -20.66 22.52
CA ALA A 112 -2.54 -22.13 22.49
C ALA A 112 -1.45 -22.75 21.59
N GLU A 113 -0.57 -21.94 20.98
CA GLU A 113 0.57 -22.43 20.19
C GLU A 113 1.85 -21.77 20.71
N PRO A 114 2.90 -22.55 21.07
CA PRO A 114 4.16 -21.97 21.51
C PRO A 114 4.72 -21.09 20.39
N LYS A 115 4.99 -19.84 20.74
CA LYS A 115 5.52 -18.79 19.88
C LYS A 115 6.83 -19.27 19.27
N ARG A 116 6.79 -19.88 18.08
CA ARG A 116 8.01 -20.26 17.36
C ARG A 116 8.82 -18.98 17.18
N PRO A 117 10.08 -18.94 17.65
CA PRO A 117 10.90 -17.76 17.48
C PRO A 117 11.02 -17.48 15.99
N ARG A 118 10.68 -16.24 15.61
CA ARG A 118 11.00 -15.73 14.27
C ARG A 118 12.50 -15.94 14.11
N LYS A 119 12.90 -16.84 13.20
CA LYS A 119 14.28 -16.86 12.71
C LYS A 119 14.54 -15.46 12.17
N ALA A 120 15.28 -14.69 12.96
CA ALA A 120 15.90 -13.47 12.48
C ALA A 120 16.63 -13.84 11.19
N ALA A 121 16.38 -13.07 10.14
CA ALA A 121 17.22 -13.09 8.96
C ALA A 121 18.64 -12.73 9.42
N ALA A 122 19.44 -13.75 9.71
CA ALA A 122 20.82 -13.61 10.08
C ALA A 122 21.57 -13.21 8.82
N LYS A 123 21.80 -11.90 8.69
CA LYS A 123 22.95 -11.39 7.95
C LYS A 123 24.20 -11.96 8.61
N ALA A 124 24.89 -12.88 7.95
CA ALA A 124 26.29 -13.21 8.20
C ALA A 124 26.89 -13.78 6.92
N ALA A 125 27.66 -12.96 6.21
CA ALA A 125 28.80 -13.40 5.41
C ALA A 125 30.08 -13.17 6.27
N PRO A 126 31.31 -13.63 5.93
CA PRO A 126 31.79 -14.46 4.81
C PRO A 126 32.84 -15.56 5.22
N LYS A 127 33.48 -16.20 4.20
CA LYS A 127 34.74 -17.02 4.15
C LYS A 127 34.61 -18.55 4.34
N ASP A 128 35.38 -19.44 3.69
CA ASP A 128 36.17 -19.49 2.44
C ASP A 128 36.75 -20.93 2.27
N LYS A 129 37.10 -21.34 1.04
CA LYS A 129 37.88 -22.53 0.57
C LYS A 129 37.16 -23.90 0.55
N THR A 130 37.04 -24.65 -0.56
CA THR A 130 37.95 -25.04 -1.67
C THR A 130 37.09 -25.42 -2.91
N GLY A 131 37.48 -25.42 -4.19
CA GLY A 131 38.71 -25.10 -4.92
C GLY A 131 38.46 -25.24 -6.44
N LYS A 132 38.97 -24.29 -7.25
CA LYS A 132 39.72 -24.46 -8.52
C LYS A 132 39.79 -23.12 -9.29
N PRO A 133 40.96 -22.73 -9.86
CA PRO A 133 41.22 -21.36 -10.30
C PRO A 133 41.25 -21.22 -11.83
N ALA A 134 40.90 -20.04 -12.37
CA ALA A 134 41.53 -19.53 -13.59
C ALA A 134 41.29 -18.02 -13.79
N LYS A 135 42.39 -17.27 -13.65
CA LYS A 135 42.77 -16.04 -14.39
C LYS A 135 41.80 -14.84 -14.43
N ARG A 136 42.12 -13.88 -13.56
CA ARG A 136 42.12 -12.43 -13.88
C ARG A 136 43.36 -12.11 -14.76
N PRO A 137 43.45 -10.99 -15.50
CA PRO A 137 43.25 -9.66 -14.89
C PRO A 137 42.75 -8.52 -15.80
N THR A 138 42.44 -7.40 -15.11
CA THR A 138 42.64 -5.98 -15.53
C THR A 138 41.90 -5.49 -16.77
N SER A 139 41.35 -4.30 -16.86
CA SER A 139 41.34 -3.05 -16.08
C SER A 139 40.53 -2.07 -16.93
N ALA A 140 39.91 -1.07 -16.28
CA ALA A 140 39.68 0.28 -16.81
C ALA A 140 39.15 0.47 -18.25
N GLN A 141 37.99 1.11 -18.40
CA GLN A 141 37.95 2.50 -18.91
C GLN A 141 36.52 3.02 -19.04
N LEU A 142 36.32 4.18 -18.42
CA LEU A 142 35.33 5.17 -18.81
C LEU A 142 35.58 5.54 -20.28
N ALA A 143 34.54 5.58 -21.11
CA ALA A 143 34.50 6.42 -22.30
C ALA A 143 33.04 6.71 -22.69
N PHE A 144 32.84 7.99 -22.99
CA PHE A 144 31.62 8.67 -23.42
C PHE A 144 31.10 8.17 -24.78
N GLY A 145 29.81 8.42 -25.02
CA GLY A 145 29.37 9.17 -26.19
C GLY A 145 28.95 8.42 -27.46
N ASP A 146 27.83 8.92 -28.00
CA ASP A 146 27.41 8.97 -29.41
C ASP A 146 26.84 7.72 -30.08
N LEU A 147 25.51 7.72 -30.28
CA LEU A 147 24.85 8.09 -31.54
C LEU A 147 23.34 8.31 -31.33
#